data_AF-A0A4D7GYD4-F1
#
_entry.id   AF-A0A4D7GYD4-F1
#
_cell.length_a   1.000
_cell.length_b   1.000
_cell.length_c   1.000
_cell.angle_alpha   90.00
_cell.angle_beta   90.00
_cell.angle_gamma   90.00
#
_symmetry.space_group_name_H-M   'P 1'
#
loop_
_entity.id
_entity.type
_entity.pdbx_description
1 polymer ?
#
loop_
_entity_poly.entity_id
_entity_poly.type
_entity_poly.pdbx_seq_one_letter_code
_entity_poly.pdbx_strand_id
1 'polypeptide(L)'
;MSDTFGVGIHVTETDLQFVVRVPSDIDSGWTDPEEFQRLVERVVWERLDQETVLRDISTSTPTGETVSLGTVTLDPDGTVVEESLRAPSTGS
;
A
#
# COMPACT_ATOMS: atom_id res chain seq x y z
N MET A 1 12.98 -9.37 12.74
CA MET A 1 11.63 -9.96 12.91
C MET A 1 10.78 -9.15 11.99
N SER A 2 10.13 -9.79 11.02
CA SER A 2 9.47 -9.07 9.95
C SER A 2 8.03 -8.71 10.32
N ASP A 3 7.64 -7.52 9.90
CA ASP A 3 6.34 -6.92 10.16
C ASP A 3 5.52 -6.88 8.88
N THR A 4 4.22 -7.18 8.98
CA THR A 4 3.29 -7.18 7.84
C THR A 4 2.44 -5.92 7.84
N PHE A 5 2.51 -5.18 6.74
CA PHE A 5 1.83 -3.92 6.54
C PHE A 5 0.75 -4.05 5.47
N GLY A 6 -0.44 -3.54 5.77
CA GLY A 6 -1.50 -3.42 4.78
C GLY A 6 -1.24 -2.21 3.88
N VAL A 7 -1.44 -2.34 2.58
CA VAL A 7 -1.26 -1.24 1.62
C VAL A 7 -2.56 -0.98 0.86
N GLY A 8 -2.81 0.27 0.53
CA GLY A 8 -4.02 0.66 -0.19
C GLY A 8 -3.97 2.07 -0.75
N ILE A 9 -5.01 2.42 -1.48
CA ILE A 9 -5.26 3.77 -1.97
C ILE A 9 -6.51 4.32 -1.30
N HIS A 10 -6.37 5.45 -0.63
CA HIS A 10 -7.50 6.23 -0.12
C HIS A 10 -7.96 7.23 -1.18
N VAL A 11 -9.25 7.21 -1.50
CA VAL A 11 -9.86 8.13 -2.46
C VAL A 11 -10.35 9.37 -1.70
N THR A 12 -9.76 10.52 -1.98
CA THR A 12 -10.22 11.80 -1.43
C THR A 12 -11.14 12.50 -2.43
N GLU A 13 -11.62 13.69 -2.07
CA GLU A 13 -12.45 14.51 -2.96
C GLU A 13 -11.67 14.99 -4.20
N THR A 14 -10.35 15.12 -4.08
CA THR A 14 -9.51 15.72 -5.12
C THR A 14 -8.42 14.79 -5.65
N ASP A 15 -8.03 13.76 -4.88
CA ASP A 15 -6.81 13.00 -5.13
C ASP A 15 -6.92 11.53 -4.70
N LEU A 16 -5.93 10.74 -5.13
CA LEU A 16 -5.70 9.37 -4.67
C LEU A 16 -4.45 9.35 -3.80
N GLN A 17 -4.56 8.86 -2.56
CA GLN A 17 -3.46 8.82 -1.60
C GLN A 17 -3.02 7.40 -1.33
N PHE A 18 -1.74 7.11 -1.50
CA PHE A 18 -1.16 5.85 -1.06
C PHE A 18 -1.09 5.81 0.46
N VAL A 19 -1.69 4.79 1.07
CA VAL A 19 -1.76 4.62 2.51
C VAL A 19 -1.19 3.27 2.93
N VAL A 20 -0.43 3.30 4.02
CA VAL A 20 0.10 2.09 4.67
C VAL A 20 -0.59 1.96 6.03
N ARG A 21 -1.29 0.85 6.23
CA ARG A 21 -1.93 0.51 7.49
C ARG A 21 -0.95 -0.29 8.35
N VAL A 22 -0.44 0.36 9.39
CA VAL A 22 0.40 -0.26 10.41
C VAL A 22 -0.50 -0.94 11.46
N PRO A 23 -0.31 -2.23 11.78
CA PRO A 23 -1.02 -2.86 12.89
C PRO A 23 -0.64 -2.22 14.22
N SER A 24 -1.61 -2.07 15.11
CA SER A 24 -1.44 -1.41 16.42
C SER A 24 -0.43 -2.11 17.34
N ASP A 25 -0.18 -3.41 17.09
CA ASP A 25 0.66 -4.28 17.93
C ASP A 25 2.13 -4.35 17.45
N ILE A 26 2.56 -3.48 16.53
CA ILE A 26 3.93 -3.48 16.01
C ILE A 26 4.83 -2.55 16.83
N ASP A 27 5.84 -3.15 17.48
CA ASP A 27 7.03 -2.46 18.02
C ASP A 27 7.85 -1.95 16.82
N SER A 28 7.47 -0.77 16.32
CA SER A 28 7.94 -0.24 15.05
C SER A 28 9.41 0.14 15.13
N GLY A 29 10.31 -0.84 14.96
CA GLY A 29 11.77 -0.62 14.83
C GLY A 29 12.15 0.26 13.63
N TRP A 30 11.18 0.60 12.80
CA TRP A 30 11.25 1.57 11.71
C TRP A 30 11.45 2.98 12.25
N THR A 31 12.69 3.46 12.21
CA THR A 31 13.10 4.74 12.79
C THR A 31 12.74 5.93 11.89
N ASP A 32 12.64 5.70 10.57
CA ASP A 32 12.35 6.74 9.56
C ASP A 32 11.06 6.43 8.78
N PRO A 33 9.92 7.06 9.15
CA PRO A 33 8.62 6.84 8.50
C PRO A 33 8.60 7.20 7.02
N GLU A 34 9.34 8.23 6.60
CA GLU A 34 9.39 8.64 5.18
C GLU A 34 10.15 7.64 4.31
N GLU A 35 11.27 7.09 4.80
CA GLU A 35 12.01 6.05 4.07
C GLU A 35 11.18 4.77 3.97
N PHE A 36 10.52 4.40 5.07
CA PHE A 36 9.58 3.29 5.08
C PHE A 36 8.45 3.47 4.05
N GLN A 37 7.80 4.64 4.04
CA GLN A 37 6.71 4.92 3.10
C GLN A 37 7.18 4.81 1.65
N ARG A 38 8.33 5.40 1.31
CA ARG A 38 8.90 5.34 -0.05
C ARG A 38 9.30 3.92 -0.45
N LEU A 39 9.80 3.12 0.49
CA LEU A 39 10.18 1.73 0.25
C LEU A 39 8.94 0.89 -0.07
N VAL A 40 7.90 0.95 0.78
CA VAL A 40 6.65 0.21 0.58
C VAL A 40 6.00 0.62 -0.74
N GLU A 41 5.94 1.91 -1.02
CA GLU A 41 5.35 2.43 -2.26
C GLU A 41 6.11 1.92 -3.50
N ARG A 42 7.45 1.93 -3.47
CA ARG A 42 8.28 1.36 -4.54
C ARG A 42 7.98 -0.12 -4.77
N VAL A 43 7.98 -0.92 -3.71
CA VAL A 43 7.73 -2.37 -3.80
C VAL A 43 6.37 -2.66 -4.41
N VAL A 44 5.34 -1.89 -4.03
CA VAL A 44 4.00 -2.06 -4.60
C VAL A 44 3.98 -1.75 -6.09
N TRP A 45 4.60 -0.65 -6.52
CA TRP A 45 4.63 -0.25 -7.94
C TRP A 45 5.62 -1.04 -8.80
N GLU A 46 6.56 -1.76 -8.19
CA GLU A 46 7.36 -2.77 -8.89
C GLU A 46 6.53 -4.01 -9.28
N ARG A 47 5.40 -4.26 -8.59
CA ARG A 47 4.48 -5.37 -8.90
C ARG A 47 3.23 -4.97 -9.64
N LEU A 48 2.67 -3.81 -9.32
CA LEU A 48 1.43 -3.31 -9.89
C LEU A 48 1.72 -2.12 -10.78
N ASP A 49 1.06 -2.06 -11.94
CA ASP A 49 1.13 -0.89 -12.80
C ASP A 49 0.39 0.28 -12.14
N GLN A 50 1.16 1.26 -11.67
CA GLN A 50 0.64 2.39 -10.89
C GLN A 50 -0.44 3.16 -11.65
N GLU A 51 -0.22 3.46 -12.94
CA GLU A 51 -1.17 4.23 -13.74
C GLU A 51 -2.50 3.48 -13.89
N THR A 52 -2.43 2.19 -14.22
CA THR A 52 -3.62 1.33 -14.36
C THR A 52 -4.38 1.23 -13.05
N VAL A 53 -3.70 0.97 -11.92
CA VAL A 53 -4.34 0.87 -10.60
C VAL A 53 -5.03 2.17 -10.22
N LEU A 54 -4.35 3.31 -10.33
CA LEU A 54 -4.93 4.61 -9.97
C LEU A 54 -6.09 4.98 -10.90
N ARG A 55 -6.01 4.65 -12.18
CA ARG A 55 -7.11 4.85 -13.13
C ARG A 55 -8.31 3.97 -12.80
N ASP A 56 -8.12 2.71 -12.46
CA ASP A 56 -9.22 1.82 -12.11
C ASP A 56 -9.90 2.27 -10.83
N ILE A 57 -9.13 2.69 -9.82
CA ILE A 57 -9.68 3.18 -8.55
C ILE A 57 -10.46 4.48 -8.75
N SER A 58 -9.90 5.45 -9.48
CA SER A 58 -10.58 6.73 -9.74
C SER A 58 -11.88 6.59 -10.52
N THR A 59 -12.05 5.52 -11.31
CA THR A 59 -13.27 5.29 -12.10
C THR A 59 -14.31 4.43 -11.41
N SER A 60 -13.92 3.57 -10.47
CA SER A 60 -14.80 2.56 -9.87
C SER A 60 -15.08 2.77 -8.38
N THR A 61 -14.28 3.58 -7.69
CA THR A 61 -14.35 3.72 -6.23
C THR A 61 -14.85 5.11 -5.84
N PRO A 62 -15.86 5.23 -4.97
CA PRO A 62 -16.34 6.51 -4.49
C PRO A 62 -15.34 7.18 -3.52
N THR A 63 -15.41 8.50 -3.46
CA THR A 63 -14.67 9.30 -2.48
C THR A 63 -14.98 8.89 -1.04
N GLY A 64 -13.94 8.86 -0.21
CA GLY A 64 -13.99 8.48 1.21
C GLY A 64 -13.68 7.00 1.44
N GLU A 65 -13.61 6.18 0.39
CA GLU A 65 -13.25 4.77 0.52
C GLU A 65 -11.74 4.53 0.41
N THR A 66 -11.30 3.40 0.96
CA THR A 66 -9.92 2.91 0.84
C THR A 66 -9.93 1.56 0.15
N VAL A 67 -9.28 1.49 -1.01
CA VAL A 67 -9.08 0.26 -1.75
C VAL A 67 -7.83 -0.45 -1.25
N SER A 68 -7.98 -1.67 -0.77
CA SER A 68 -6.84 -2.50 -0.36
C SER A 68 -6.12 -3.07 -1.59
N LEU A 69 -4.82 -2.88 -1.66
CA LEU A 69 -3.95 -3.49 -2.68
C LEU A 69 -3.28 -4.78 -2.18
N GLY A 70 -3.43 -5.09 -0.88
CA GLY A 70 -2.89 -6.29 -0.26
C GLY A 70 -1.95 -5.99 0.91
N THR A 71 -0.92 -6.83 1.08
CA THR A 71 0.03 -6.73 2.19
C THR A 71 1.48 -6.86 1.73
N VAL A 72 2.39 -6.20 2.44
CA VAL A 72 3.84 -6.33 2.28
C VAL A 72 4.45 -6.66 3.64
N THR A 73 5.33 -7.65 3.68
CA THR A 73 6.06 -8.05 4.87
C THR A 73 7.51 -7.64 4.73
N LEU A 74 7.98 -6.81 5.67
CA LEU A 74 9.30 -6.21 5.65
C LEU A 74 10.05 -6.51 6.94
N ASP A 75 11.36 -6.72 6.85
CA ASP A 75 12.25 -6.69 8.02
C ASP A 75 12.69 -5.23 8.30
N PRO A 76 12.94 -4.81 9.56
CA PRO A 76 13.31 -3.44 9.93
C PRO A 76 14.51 -2.85 9.18
N ASP A 77 15.39 -3.68 8.61
CA ASP A 77 16.48 -3.25 7.73
C ASP A 77 16.01 -2.85 6.29
N GLY A 78 14.70 -2.81 6.02
CA GLY A 78 14.14 -2.44 4.72
C GLY A 78 13.97 -3.59 3.74
N THR A 79 14.28 -4.83 4.15
CA THR A 79 14.25 -5.99 3.25
C THR A 79 12.83 -6.53 3.10
N VAL A 80 12.38 -6.74 1.85
CA VAL A 80 11.09 -7.41 1.56
C VAL A 80 11.25 -8.91 1.76
N VAL A 81 10.43 -9.46 2.66
CA VAL A 81 10.41 -10.89 2.98
C VAL A 81 9.26 -11.59 2.25
N GLU A 82 8.10 -10.96 2.22
CA GLU A 82 6.91 -11.50 1.55
C GLU A 82 6.04 -10.36 1.00
N GLU A 83 5.31 -10.63 -0.08
CA GLU A 83 4.35 -9.71 -0.66
C GLU A 83 3.13 -10.47 -1.17
N SER A 84 1.94 -9.96 -0.86
CA SER A 84 0.67 -10.48 -1.33
C SER A 84 -0.13 -9.32 -1.89
N LEU A 85 0.21 -8.92 -3.11
CA LEU A 85 -0.36 -7.77 -3.80
C LEU A 85 -1.30 -8.21 -4.92
N ARG A 86 -2.40 -7.48 -5.07
CA ARG A 86 -3.37 -7.70 -6.16
C ARG A 86 -3.87 -6.36 -6.67
N ALA A 87 -3.98 -6.25 -7.99
CA ALA A 87 -4.69 -5.15 -8.61
C ALA A 87 -6.15 -5.15 -8.09
N PRO A 88 -6.75 -3.96 -7.91
CA PRO A 88 -8.15 -3.86 -7.54
C PRO A 88 -8.96 -4.57 -8.61
N SER A 89 -9.74 -5.57 -8.21
CA SER A 89 -10.64 -6.26 -9.14
C SER A 89 -11.74 -5.30 -9.52
N THR A 90 -11.56 -4.62 -10.66
CA THR A 90 -12.62 -3.91 -11.38
C THR A 90 -13.74 -4.92 -11.56
N GLY A 91 -14.88 -4.72 -10.89
CA GLY A 91 -16.06 -5.54 -11.13
C GLY A 91 -16.37 -5.51 -12.62
N SER A 92 -16.07 -6.60 -13.33
CA SER A 92 -16.53 -6.84 -14.70
C SER A 92 -18.03 -7.06 -14.72
#